data_AF-A0A2V9LGE2-F1
#
_entry.id   AF-A0A2V9LGE2-F1
#
_cell.length_a   1.000
_cell.length_b   1.000
_cell.length_c   1.000
_cell.angle_alpha   90.00
_cell.angle_beta   90.00
_cell.angle_gamma   90.00
#
_symmetry.space_group_name_H-M   'P 1'
#
loop_
_entity.id
_entity.type
_entity.pdbx_description
1 polymer ?
#
loop_
_entity_poly.entity_id
_entity_poly.type
_entity_poly.pdbx_seq_one_letter_code
_entity_poly.pdbx_strand_id
1 'polypeptide(L)'
;MVLSSVPVILNFQGASVAKVLDLSGGTVSNTTGVAADFQIVYAGTAPITLQGGSNSYGVVYAPNAAINTSGGAAWYGAVVSKTFTDSGGAPVHFDAALLNSLLQVGSFSPINFSWSKF
;
A
#
# COMPACT_ATOMS: atom_id res chain seq x y z
N MET A 1 24.32 17.09 -0.74
CA MET A 1 24.04 15.73 -1.26
C MET A 1 22.71 15.30 -0.69
N VAL A 2 21.64 15.33 -1.48
CA VAL A 2 20.34 14.79 -1.06
C VAL A 2 20.33 13.34 -1.52
N LEU A 3 20.39 12.40 -0.60
CA LEU A 3 19.98 11.03 -0.91
C LEU A 3 18.48 11.15 -1.24
N SER A 4 18.09 10.93 -2.50
CA SER A 4 16.67 10.75 -2.79
C SER A 4 16.21 9.54 -1.99
N SER A 5 15.27 9.72 -1.07
CA SER A 5 14.63 8.61 -0.37
C SER A 5 14.11 7.64 -1.43
N VAL A 6 14.56 6.38 -1.36
CA VAL A 6 14.00 5.31 -2.20
C VAL A 6 12.78 4.80 -1.45
N PRO A 7 11.60 4.69 -2.09
CA PRO A 7 10.39 4.33 -1.39
C PRO A 7 10.48 2.92 -0.79
N VAL A 8 9.88 2.75 0.38
CA VAL A 8 9.62 1.43 0.95
C VAL A 8 8.42 0.83 0.23
N ILE A 9 8.63 -0.32 -0.40
CA ILE A 9 7.59 -1.02 -1.16
C ILE A 9 7.34 -2.38 -0.51
N LEU A 10 6.11 -2.62 -0.07
CA LEU A 10 5.64 -3.91 0.43
C LEU A 10 4.93 -4.66 -0.68
N ASN A 11 5.55 -5.76 -1.12
CA ASN A 11 5.03 -6.65 -2.15
C ASN A 11 4.43 -7.90 -1.53
N PHE A 12 3.14 -8.10 -1.77
CA PHE A 12 2.45 -9.30 -1.32
C PHE A 12 2.19 -10.24 -2.49
N GLN A 13 2.49 -11.52 -2.31
CA GLN A 13 2.15 -12.54 -3.29
C GLN A 13 0.67 -12.89 -3.21
N GLY A 14 0.05 -13.18 -4.36
CA GLY A 14 -1.34 -13.60 -4.48
C GLY A 14 -1.62 -15.03 -4.00
N ALA A 15 -0.96 -15.49 -2.94
CA ALA A 15 -1.27 -16.78 -2.34
C ALA A 15 -2.66 -16.76 -1.68
N SER A 16 -3.36 -17.89 -1.68
CA SER A 16 -4.69 -18.04 -1.08
C SER A 16 -4.63 -17.97 0.45
N VAL A 17 -4.43 -16.77 0.99
CA VAL A 17 -4.48 -16.46 2.42
C VAL A 17 -5.81 -15.80 2.78
N ALA A 18 -6.29 -15.98 4.01
CA ALA A 18 -7.58 -15.41 4.44
C ALA A 18 -7.58 -13.87 4.49
N LYS A 19 -6.43 -13.27 4.82
CA LYS A 19 -6.18 -11.83 4.83
C LYS A 19 -4.70 -11.61 4.53
N VAL A 20 -4.38 -10.73 3.59
CA VAL A 20 -2.98 -10.54 3.15
C VAL A 20 -2.24 -9.50 3.98
N LEU A 21 -2.97 -8.51 4.50
CA LEU A 21 -2.44 -7.46 5.35
C LEU A 21 -3.53 -7.02 6.34
N ASP A 22 -3.16 -6.93 7.62
CA ASP A 22 -4.02 -6.45 8.70
C ASP A 22 -3.31 -5.35 9.49
N LEU A 23 -3.82 -4.12 9.38
CA LEU A 23 -3.34 -2.98 10.13
C LEU A 23 -4.26 -2.58 11.29
N SER A 24 -5.34 -3.34 11.59
CA SER A 24 -6.37 -3.00 12.60
C SER A 24 -5.84 -2.69 14.00
N GLY A 25 -4.67 -3.23 14.37
CA GLY A 25 -4.05 -3.01 15.68
C GLY A 25 -2.93 -1.96 15.72
N GLY A 26 -2.57 -1.32 14.61
CA GLY A 26 -1.37 -0.47 14.54
C GLY A 26 -1.38 0.56 13.42
N THR A 27 -0.27 1.28 13.23
CA THR A 27 -0.18 2.35 12.22
C THR A 27 1.06 2.16 11.35
N VAL A 28 0.98 2.57 10.09
CA VAL A 28 2.17 2.80 9.26
C VAL A 28 2.71 4.21 9.53
N SER A 29 3.82 4.28 10.27
CA SER A 29 4.49 5.56 10.56
C SER A 29 5.42 5.96 9.42
N ASN A 30 4.91 6.76 8.49
CA ASN A 30 5.72 7.46 7.49
C ASN A 30 5.95 8.91 7.93
N THR A 31 7.06 9.15 8.65
CA THR A 31 7.34 10.43 9.32
C THR A 31 7.75 11.56 8.37
N THR A 32 8.06 11.26 7.10
CA THR A 32 8.35 12.29 6.10
C THR A 32 7.09 13.02 5.66
N GLY A 33 5.92 12.40 5.86
CA GLY A 33 4.63 12.90 5.36
C GLY A 33 4.48 12.82 3.83
N VAL A 34 5.48 12.27 3.13
CA VAL A 34 5.46 12.12 1.66
C VAL A 34 4.84 10.78 1.33
N ALA A 35 3.61 10.78 0.79
CA ALA A 35 2.89 9.53 0.51
C ALA A 35 3.62 8.61 -0.49
N ALA A 36 4.45 9.15 -1.37
CA ALA A 36 5.24 8.36 -2.33
C ALA A 36 6.31 7.48 -1.69
N ASP A 37 6.78 7.83 -0.47
CA ASP A 37 7.86 7.11 0.24
C ASP A 37 7.42 5.72 0.75
N PHE A 38 6.12 5.43 0.79
CA PHE A 38 5.60 4.14 1.23
C PHE A 38 4.50 3.62 0.29
N GLN A 39 4.69 2.40 -0.22
CA GLN A 39 3.78 1.79 -1.20
C GLN A 39 3.45 0.35 -0.80
N ILE A 40 2.17 -0.01 -0.88
CA ILE A 40 1.67 -1.38 -0.76
C ILE A 40 1.21 -1.83 -2.15
N VAL A 41 1.78 -2.91 -2.66
CA VAL A 41 1.47 -3.43 -3.99
C VAL A 41 1.01 -4.89 -3.87
N TYR A 42 -0.20 -5.15 -4.34
CA TYR A 42 -0.82 -6.47 -4.24
C TYR A 42 -1.67 -6.81 -5.46
N ALA A 43 -1.32 -7.89 -6.16
CA ALA A 43 -2.06 -8.33 -7.35
C ALA A 43 -3.15 -9.39 -7.07
N GLY A 44 -3.20 -9.94 -5.85
CA GLY A 44 -4.14 -11.00 -5.49
C GLY A 44 -5.53 -10.50 -5.06
N THR A 45 -6.36 -11.41 -4.58
CA THR A 45 -7.79 -11.16 -4.28
C THR A 45 -8.13 -11.18 -2.79
N ALA A 46 -7.21 -11.62 -1.93
CA ALA A 46 -7.46 -11.67 -0.49
C ALA A 46 -7.64 -10.25 0.07
N PRO A 47 -8.53 -10.06 1.06
CA PRO A 47 -8.82 -8.72 1.56
C PRO A 47 -7.63 -8.10 2.31
N ILE A 48 -7.57 -6.77 2.28
CA ILE A 48 -6.65 -5.93 3.05
C ILE A 48 -7.45 -5.13 4.07
N THR A 49 -6.99 -5.09 5.32
CA THR A 49 -7.49 -4.16 6.34
C THR A 49 -6.47 -3.04 6.52
N LEU A 50 -6.82 -1.82 6.09
CA LEU A 50 -5.86 -0.72 5.90
C LEU A 50 -5.67 0.19 7.13
N GLN A 51 -6.60 0.19 8.08
CA GLN A 51 -6.56 1.16 9.19
C GLN A 51 -6.04 0.57 10.48
N GLY A 52 -5.31 1.38 11.23
CA GLY A 52 -5.25 1.34 12.68
C GLY A 52 -4.83 2.70 13.26
N GLY A 53 -4.46 2.74 14.54
CA GLY A 53 -4.75 3.82 15.51
C GLY A 53 -4.37 5.29 15.26
N SER A 54 -3.69 5.65 14.16
CA SER A 54 -3.33 7.05 13.84
C SER A 54 -3.14 7.29 12.34
N ASN A 55 -3.10 8.58 11.93
CA ASN A 55 -3.03 8.97 10.53
C ASN A 55 -1.79 8.38 9.83
N SER A 56 -1.96 7.92 8.58
CA SER A 56 -0.90 7.29 7.78
C SER A 56 -0.76 7.97 6.42
N TYR A 57 0.46 7.90 5.84
CA TYR A 57 0.78 8.46 4.53
C TYR A 57 1.33 7.35 3.63
N GLY A 58 0.70 7.10 2.49
CA GLY A 58 1.13 6.04 1.58
C GLY A 58 0.26 5.82 0.34
N VAL A 59 0.76 4.98 -0.56
CA VAL A 59 0.03 4.51 -1.73
C VAL A 59 -0.34 3.04 -1.57
N VAL A 60 -1.58 2.68 -1.90
CA VAL A 60 -2.05 1.31 -1.96
C VAL A 60 -2.50 0.99 -3.37
N TYR A 61 -1.89 -0.01 -3.99
CA TYR A 61 -2.24 -0.51 -5.30
C TYR A 61 -2.64 -1.98 -5.20
N ALA A 62 -3.94 -2.23 -5.11
CA ALA A 62 -4.53 -3.56 -4.97
C ALA A 62 -5.82 -3.73 -5.78
N PRO A 63 -5.79 -3.57 -7.11
CA PRO A 63 -6.99 -3.47 -7.96
C PRO A 63 -7.92 -4.69 -7.92
N ASN A 64 -7.43 -5.84 -7.47
CA ASN A 64 -8.19 -7.10 -7.40
C ASN A 64 -8.71 -7.42 -5.98
N ALA A 65 -8.27 -6.68 -4.96
CA ALA A 65 -8.56 -6.95 -3.56
C ALA A 65 -9.65 -6.03 -3.01
N ALA A 66 -10.45 -6.55 -2.08
CA ALA A 66 -11.32 -5.73 -1.25
C ALA A 66 -10.48 -5.06 -0.15
N ILE A 67 -10.62 -3.75 0.00
CA ILE A 67 -10.01 -2.99 1.09
C ILE A 67 -11.10 -2.53 2.05
N ASN A 68 -10.88 -2.81 3.33
CA ASN A 68 -11.74 -2.35 4.42
C ASN A 68 -10.95 -1.44 5.36
N THR A 69 -11.54 -0.32 5.76
CA THR A 69 -10.98 0.59 6.77
C THR A 69 -11.70 0.39 8.10
N SER A 70 -10.94 0.09 9.16
CA SER A 70 -11.41 -0.10 10.53
C SER A 70 -10.82 0.95 11.49
N GLY A 71 -11.63 1.85 12.03
CA GLY A 71 -11.18 2.97 12.88
C GLY A 71 -11.34 4.32 12.19
N GLY A 72 -11.02 5.42 12.89
CA GLY A 72 -11.29 6.80 12.44
C GLY A 72 -10.07 7.61 11.97
N ALA A 73 -8.91 6.97 11.82
CA ALA A 73 -7.69 7.66 11.38
C ALA A 73 -7.69 7.94 9.88
N ALA A 74 -7.10 9.07 9.48
CA ALA A 74 -7.06 9.49 8.09
C ALA A 74 -5.93 8.79 7.31
N TRP A 75 -6.23 8.41 6.07
CA TRP A 75 -5.22 7.96 5.11
C TRP A 75 -4.91 9.08 4.11
N TYR A 76 -3.65 9.49 3.99
CA TYR A 76 -3.20 10.48 3.01
C TYR A 76 -2.39 9.79 1.92
N GLY A 77 -2.80 9.96 0.66
CA GLY A 77 -2.11 9.36 -0.48
C GLY A 77 -3.09 8.87 -1.54
N ALA A 78 -2.95 7.64 -2.02
CA ALA A 78 -3.86 7.09 -3.01
C ALA A 78 -4.18 5.63 -2.71
N VAL A 79 -5.42 5.23 -2.97
CA VAL A 79 -5.88 3.85 -2.80
C VAL A 79 -6.57 3.40 -4.08
N VAL A 80 -6.04 2.35 -4.70
CA VAL A 80 -6.67 1.65 -5.83
C VAL A 80 -7.05 0.25 -5.36
N SER A 81 -8.35 -0.04 -5.35
CA SER A 81 -8.88 -1.33 -4.91
C SER A 81 -10.03 -1.82 -5.79
N LYS A 82 -10.39 -3.10 -5.64
CA LYS A 82 -11.60 -3.66 -6.29
C LYS A 82 -12.87 -3.07 -5.68
N THR A 83 -12.90 -3.05 -4.35
CA THR A 83 -13.94 -2.43 -3.54
C THR A 83 -13.28 -1.74 -2.37
N PHE A 84 -13.83 -0.61 -1.95
CA PHE A 84 -13.37 0.12 -0.78
C PHE A 84 -14.56 0.29 0.17
N THR A 85 -14.47 -0.27 1.37
CA THR A 85 -15.51 -0.17 2.40
C THR A 85 -14.98 0.61 3.58
N ASP A 86 -15.61 1.74 3.88
CA ASP A 86 -15.35 2.46 5.13
C ASP A 86 -16.36 2.10 6.20
N SER A 87 -15.90 1.34 7.20
CA SER A 87 -16.72 0.93 8.35
C SER A 87 -16.39 1.69 9.63
N GLY A 88 -15.32 2.50 9.62
CA GLY A 88 -14.81 3.22 10.80
C GLY A 88 -14.94 4.74 10.75
N GLY A 89 -15.34 5.31 9.62
CA GLY A 89 -15.40 6.76 9.41
C GLY A 89 -14.02 7.36 9.14
N ALA A 90 -13.15 6.59 8.50
CA ALA A 90 -11.80 7.00 8.21
C ALA A 90 -11.70 7.70 6.85
N PRO A 91 -11.43 9.02 6.81
CA PRO A 91 -11.33 9.73 5.55
C PRO A 91 -10.06 9.32 4.79
N VAL A 92 -10.19 9.22 3.46
CA VAL A 92 -9.07 9.09 2.53
C VAL A 92 -8.89 10.41 1.81
N HIS A 93 -7.70 10.99 1.93
CA HIS A 93 -7.32 12.24 1.27
C HIS A 93 -6.34 11.95 0.14
N PHE A 94 -6.70 12.37 -1.08
CA PHE A 94 -5.79 12.26 -2.20
C PHE A 94 -4.60 13.21 -2.04
N ASP A 95 -3.37 12.68 -2.09
CA ASP A 95 -2.16 13.50 -2.11
C ASP A 95 -1.81 13.92 -3.55
N ALA A 96 -2.03 15.20 -3.86
CA ALA A 96 -1.76 15.75 -5.18
C ALA A 96 -0.28 15.71 -5.59
N ALA A 97 0.67 15.60 -4.64
CA ALA A 97 2.09 15.44 -4.95
C ALA A 97 2.38 14.12 -5.69
N LEU A 98 1.48 13.13 -5.58
CA LEU A 98 1.59 11.86 -6.29
C LEU A 98 1.53 12.01 -7.82
N LEU A 99 0.91 13.09 -8.32
CA LEU A 99 0.84 13.37 -9.77
C LEU A 99 2.23 13.60 -10.39
N ASN A 100 3.20 14.02 -9.59
CA ASN A 100 4.57 14.30 -10.03
C ASN A 100 5.59 13.31 -9.43
N SER A 101 5.11 12.23 -8.80
CA SER A 101 5.95 11.24 -8.14
C SER A 101 6.12 9.98 -8.99
N LEU A 102 7.30 9.39 -8.96
CA LEU A 102 7.52 8.06 -9.54
C LEU A 102 7.01 6.99 -8.56
N LEU A 103 5.96 6.27 -8.96
CA LEU A 103 5.40 5.18 -8.18
C LEU A 103 5.73 3.85 -8.84
N GLN A 104 6.13 2.87 -8.04
CA GLN A 104 6.41 1.52 -8.50
C GLN A 104 5.16 0.66 -8.28
N VAL A 105 4.08 1.04 -8.96
CA VAL A 105 2.78 0.36 -8.93
C VAL A 105 2.66 -0.62 -10.09
N GLY A 106 2.12 -1.82 -9.83
CA GLY A 106 1.95 -2.86 -10.85
C GLY A 106 2.31 -4.25 -10.33
N SER A 107 1.86 -5.30 -11.04
CA SER A 107 2.19 -6.68 -10.69
C SER A 107 3.70 -6.92 -10.86
N PHE A 108 4.36 -7.39 -9.82
CA PHE A 108 5.74 -7.86 -9.93
C PHE A 108 5.74 -9.18 -10.69
N SER A 109 6.22 -9.16 -11.93
CA SER A 109 6.59 -10.38 -12.64
C SER A 109 7.99 -10.79 -12.21
N PRO A 110 8.22 -12.05 -11.83
CA PRO A 110 9.57 -12.53 -11.60
C PRO A 110 10.36 -12.41 -12.91
N ILE A 111 11.38 -11.54 -12.93
CA ILE A 111 12.41 -11.58 -13.96
C ILE A 111 13.47 -12.58 -13.51
N ASN A 112 13.22 -13.83 -13.83
CA ASN A 112 14.15 -14.91 -13.57
C ASN A 112 15.46 -14.68 -14.33
N PHE A 113 16.55 -14.56 -13.57
CA PHE A 113 17.91 -14.59 -14.07
C PHE A 113 18.68 -15.64 -13.26
N SER A 114 19.09 -16.71 -13.94
CA SER A 114 19.95 -17.76 -13.36
C SER A 114 21.17 -17.89 -14.25
N TRP A 115 22.36 -17.68 -13.67
CA TRP A 115 23.58 -18.26 -14.23
C TRP A 115 23.65 -19.70 -13.74
N SER A 116 23.47 -20.68 -14.62
CA SER A 116 24.02 -22.02 -14.33
C SER A 116 25.50 -21.99 -14.70
N LYS A 117 26.38 -22.10 -13.71
CA LYS A 117 27.74 -22.54 -13.94
C LYS A 117 27.82 -23.98 -13.45
N PHE A 118 28.13 -24.86 -14.40
CA PHE A 118 28.13 -26.33 -14.34
C PHE A 118 26.76 -26.98 -14.52
#